data_AF-R5LJW7-F1
#
_entry.id   AF-R5LJW7-F1
#
_cell.length_a   1.000
_cell.length_b   1.000
_cell.length_c   1.000
_cell.angle_alpha   90.00
_cell.angle_beta   90.00
_cell.angle_gamma   90.00
#
_symmetry.space_group_name_H-M   'P 1'
#
loop_
_entity.id
_entity.type
_entity.pdbx_description
1 polymer ?
#
loop_
_entity_poly.entity_id
_entity_poly.type
_entity_poly.pdbx_seq_one_letter_code
_entity_poly.pdbx_strand_id
1 'polypeptide(L)'
;MKKIKINRSIYRYIFIYGVGLLSLLLVFIGFTYTKEKRILYSEKVISSYIVSLSNGEEFSSDKKASFNGRVIDTIKTSFDLEKDFNYNIKYDEEYYLKAKMIVYDREFKNKVKEIEQVITDKTKYNVFDRKISFNKYAEIKYQDYLGYAREIKRNFSDDSNMLLEIVLCSYKENEVELASVRIPLMKDSIIIDKSNFDGTGTVSVLSKINFINGLCFVIAGMGVYTIYFVIRKKKGKSREKLEVI
;
A
#
# COMPACT_ATOMS: atom_id res chain seq x y z
N MET A 1 51.49 -41.82 -16.68
CA MET A 1 50.66 -40.61 -16.48
C MET A 1 51.55 -39.38 -16.39
N LYS A 2 51.49 -38.44 -17.35
CA LYS A 2 52.27 -37.19 -17.31
C LYS A 2 51.72 -36.28 -16.21
N LYS A 3 52.52 -35.97 -15.17
CA LYS A 3 52.19 -34.98 -14.14
C LYS A 3 52.28 -33.58 -14.77
N ILE A 4 51.14 -32.94 -15.00
CA ILE A 4 51.09 -31.55 -15.48
C ILE A 4 51.58 -30.65 -14.33
N LYS A 5 52.78 -30.08 -14.47
CA LYS A 5 53.31 -29.06 -13.55
C LYS A 5 52.67 -27.71 -13.89
N ILE A 6 51.56 -27.39 -13.24
CA ILE A 6 50.96 -26.07 -13.34
C ILE A 6 51.86 -25.06 -12.62
N ASN A 7 52.25 -24.00 -13.32
CA ASN A 7 53.05 -22.92 -12.74
C ASN A 7 52.28 -22.31 -11.55
N ARG A 8 52.95 -22.18 -10.40
CA ARG A 8 52.39 -21.62 -9.15
C ARG A 8 51.83 -20.21 -9.33
N SER A 9 52.34 -19.45 -10.29
CA SER A 9 51.80 -18.15 -10.69
C SER A 9 50.44 -18.30 -11.36
N ILE A 10 50.33 -19.18 -12.36
CA ILE A 10 49.10 -19.45 -13.12
C ILE A 10 48.00 -19.99 -12.19
N TYR A 11 48.33 -20.92 -11.29
CA TYR A 11 47.40 -21.45 -10.30
C TYR A 11 46.80 -20.36 -9.40
N ARG A 12 47.60 -19.33 -9.03
CA ARG A 12 47.14 -18.22 -8.20
C ARG A 12 46.21 -17.26 -8.95
N TYR A 13 46.48 -16.97 -10.23
CA TYR A 13 45.57 -16.17 -11.04
C TYR A 13 44.21 -16.87 -11.20
N ILE A 14 44.22 -18.18 -11.46
CA ILE A 14 43.00 -19.00 -11.51
C ILE A 14 42.26 -18.97 -10.17
N PHE A 15 42.98 -19.07 -9.04
CA PHE A 15 42.38 -19.01 -7.71
C PHE A 15 41.73 -17.65 -7.39
N ILE A 16 42.43 -16.54 -7.63
CA ILE A 16 41.91 -15.19 -7.37
C ILE A 16 40.67 -14.92 -8.23
N TYR A 17 40.74 -15.29 -9.51
CA TYR A 17 39.61 -15.11 -10.43
C TYR A 17 38.41 -15.97 -10.02
N GLY A 18 38.64 -17.23 -9.64
CA GLY A 18 37.61 -18.14 -9.18
C GLY A 18 36.91 -17.65 -7.90
N VAL A 19 37.67 -17.20 -6.90
CA VAL A 19 37.10 -16.68 -5.64
C VAL A 19 36.36 -15.35 -5.88
N GLY A 20 36.89 -14.48 -6.75
CA GLY A 20 36.24 -13.23 -7.11
C GLY A 20 34.91 -13.44 -7.83
N LEU A 21 34.89 -14.33 -8.83
CA LEU A 21 33.69 -14.70 -9.57
C LEU A 21 32.65 -15.34 -8.65
N LEU A 22 33.06 -16.26 -7.77
CA LEU A 22 32.17 -16.91 -6.79
C LEU A 22 31.55 -15.89 -5.82
N SER A 23 32.33 -14.91 -5.36
CA SER A 23 31.84 -13.86 -4.46
C SER A 23 30.79 -12.99 -5.16
N LEU A 24 31.02 -12.63 -6.43
CA LEU A 24 30.07 -11.88 -7.25
C LEU A 24 28.76 -12.66 -7.48
N LEU A 25 28.89 -13.96 -7.77
CA LEU A 25 27.76 -14.89 -7.92
C LEU A 25 26.95 -15.01 -6.63
N LEU A 26 27.61 -15.08 -5.47
CA LEU A 26 26.94 -15.13 -4.17
C LEU A 26 26.23 -13.83 -3.82
N VAL A 27 26.79 -12.68 -4.17
CA VAL A 27 26.11 -11.38 -4.02
C VAL A 27 24.89 -11.32 -4.94
N PHE A 28 25.03 -11.74 -6.20
CA PHE A 28 23.93 -11.80 -7.16
C PHE A 28 22.83 -12.75 -6.68
N ILE A 29 23.18 -13.94 -6.20
CA ILE A 29 22.24 -14.87 -5.55
C ILE A 29 21.65 -14.20 -4.30
N GLY A 30 22.42 -13.51 -3.47
CA GLY A 30 21.89 -12.81 -2.30
C GLY A 30 20.84 -11.73 -2.62
N PHE A 31 20.98 -11.07 -3.78
CA PHE A 31 19.99 -10.11 -4.31
C PHE A 31 18.80 -10.79 -5.00
N THR A 32 19.00 -11.95 -5.63
CA THR A 32 17.98 -12.67 -6.41
C THR A 32 17.32 -13.83 -5.64
N TYR A 33 17.82 -14.18 -4.45
CA TYR A 33 17.28 -15.24 -3.60
C TYR A 33 16.02 -14.75 -2.90
N THR A 34 14.93 -14.77 -3.66
CA THR A 34 13.58 -14.53 -3.20
C THR A 34 13.09 -15.77 -2.47
N LYS A 35 13.31 -15.84 -1.16
CA LYS A 35 12.62 -16.84 -0.35
C LYS A 35 11.18 -16.38 -0.21
N GLU A 36 10.22 -17.15 -0.75
CA GLU A 36 8.80 -16.87 -0.56
C GLU A 36 8.47 -16.95 0.94
N LYS A 37 8.43 -15.80 1.60
CA LYS A 37 7.94 -15.69 2.96
C LYS A 37 6.53 -15.14 2.89
N ARG A 38 5.61 -15.84 3.55
CA ARG A 38 4.24 -15.37 3.76
C ARG A 38 4.28 -14.19 4.73
N ILE A 39 3.99 -12.99 4.25
CA ILE A 39 3.71 -11.85 5.11
C ILE A 39 2.27 -11.95 5.54
N LEU A 40 2.07 -11.87 6.84
CA LEU A 40 0.78 -11.69 7.46
C LEU A 40 0.73 -10.23 7.86
N TYR A 41 -0.35 -9.55 7.49
CA TYR A 41 -0.61 -8.20 7.98
C TYR A 41 -2.05 -8.10 8.44
N SER A 42 -2.29 -7.26 9.43
CA SER A 42 -3.63 -6.82 9.80
C SER A 42 -3.93 -5.51 9.09
N GLU A 43 -5.12 -5.41 8.51
CA GLU A 43 -5.66 -4.17 7.96
C GLU A 43 -6.79 -3.67 8.84
N LYS A 44 -6.79 -2.38 9.17
CA LYS A 44 -7.88 -1.76 9.92
C LYS A 44 -8.21 -0.42 9.28
N VAL A 45 -9.47 -0.22 8.89
CA VAL A 45 -9.98 1.09 8.47
C VAL A 45 -10.94 1.61 9.53
N ILE A 46 -10.71 2.83 9.99
CA ILE A 46 -11.63 3.58 10.85
C ILE A 46 -12.22 4.69 9.99
N SER A 47 -13.52 4.62 9.78
CA SER A 47 -14.28 5.62 9.03
C SER A 47 -15.03 6.54 9.98
N SER A 48 -15.07 7.82 9.65
CA SER A 48 -15.87 8.82 10.35
C SER A 48 -16.45 9.81 9.34
N TYR A 49 -17.57 10.44 9.70
CA TYR A 49 -18.05 11.60 8.96
C TYR A 49 -18.78 12.59 9.85
N ILE A 50 -18.73 13.85 9.44
CA ILE A 50 -19.39 14.99 10.06
C ILE A 50 -20.32 15.59 9.03
N VAL A 51 -21.57 15.82 9.42
CA VAL A 51 -22.56 16.53 8.61
C VAL A 51 -22.74 17.94 9.15
N SER A 52 -22.53 18.92 8.28
CA SER A 52 -22.77 20.34 8.57
C SER A 52 -24.11 20.73 7.99
N LEU A 53 -24.98 21.32 8.80
CA LEU A 53 -26.26 21.86 8.36
C LEU A 53 -26.11 23.32 7.90
N SER A 54 -27.07 23.82 7.11
CA SER A 54 -27.07 25.19 6.59
C SER A 54 -27.15 26.28 7.69
N ASN A 55 -27.57 25.91 8.91
CA ASN A 55 -27.57 26.78 10.08
C ASN A 55 -26.23 26.79 10.83
N GLY A 56 -25.23 26.04 10.37
CA GLY A 56 -23.89 25.93 10.96
C GLY A 56 -23.76 24.86 12.04
N GLU A 57 -24.81 24.11 12.37
CA GLU A 57 -24.72 22.99 13.30
C GLU A 57 -23.97 21.80 12.68
N GLU A 58 -23.09 21.17 13.43
CA GLU A 58 -22.32 19.99 13.00
C GLU A 58 -22.69 18.75 13.83
N PHE A 59 -22.88 17.62 13.15
CA PHE A 59 -23.20 16.34 13.77
C PHE A 59 -22.22 15.27 13.33
N SER A 60 -21.55 14.64 14.29
CA SER A 60 -20.64 13.51 14.05
C SER A 60 -21.41 12.18 13.99
N SER A 61 -20.96 11.28 13.12
CA SER A 61 -21.40 9.89 13.03
C SER A 61 -21.28 9.07 14.32
N ASP A 62 -20.51 9.54 15.31
CA ASP A 62 -20.43 8.91 16.64
C ASP A 62 -21.73 9.05 17.44
N LYS A 63 -22.58 10.00 17.08
CA LYS A 63 -23.88 10.25 17.71
C LYS A 63 -24.98 9.96 16.70
N LYS A 64 -25.99 9.21 17.10
CA LYS A 64 -27.18 9.01 16.26
C LYS A 64 -27.94 10.34 16.17
N ALA A 65 -27.97 10.91 14.97
CA ALA A 65 -28.72 12.13 14.68
C ALA A 65 -29.58 11.93 13.44
N SER A 66 -30.70 12.66 13.36
CA SER A 66 -31.61 12.63 12.22
C SER A 66 -31.99 14.04 11.85
N PHE A 67 -31.90 14.35 10.56
CA PHE A 67 -32.22 15.67 10.03
C PHE A 67 -32.77 15.55 8.62
N ASN A 68 -33.35 16.64 8.14
CA ASN A 68 -33.82 16.71 6.77
C ASN A 68 -32.64 16.85 5.80
N GLY A 69 -32.56 16.00 4.78
CA GLY A 69 -31.49 16.07 3.79
C GLY A 69 -31.39 17.41 3.07
N ARG A 70 -32.49 18.17 2.98
CA ARG A 70 -32.53 19.50 2.34
C ARG A 70 -31.74 20.55 3.10
N VAL A 71 -31.53 20.39 4.40
CA VAL A 71 -30.80 21.35 5.24
C VAL A 71 -29.32 20.99 5.43
N ILE A 72 -28.86 19.90 4.81
CA ILE A 72 -27.44 19.54 4.84
C ILE A 72 -26.69 20.43 3.86
N ASP A 73 -25.64 21.09 4.32
CA ASP A 73 -24.75 21.88 3.46
C ASP A 73 -23.57 21.02 2.99
N THR A 74 -22.72 20.60 3.93
CA THR A 74 -21.52 19.81 3.63
C THR A 74 -21.46 18.51 4.41
N ILE A 75 -20.73 17.55 3.83
CA ILE A 75 -20.37 16.29 4.48
C ILE A 75 -18.86 16.17 4.41
N LYS A 76 -18.24 16.09 5.59
CA LYS A 76 -16.81 15.85 5.76
C LYS A 76 -16.62 14.39 6.12
N THR A 77 -15.91 13.63 5.31
CA THR A 77 -15.56 12.23 5.59
C THR A 77 -14.08 12.11 5.90
N SER A 78 -13.73 11.16 6.77
CA SER A 78 -12.34 10.80 7.05
C SER A 78 -12.20 9.29 7.18
N PHE A 79 -11.13 8.77 6.60
CA PHE A 79 -10.75 7.37 6.64
C PHE A 79 -9.32 7.27 7.16
N ASP A 80 -9.17 6.65 8.32
CA ASP A 80 -7.89 6.29 8.92
C ASP A 80 -7.62 4.81 8.68
N LEU A 81 -6.63 4.52 7.84
CA LEU A 81 -6.19 3.17 7.54
C LEU A 81 -4.89 2.88 8.30
N GLU A 82 -4.86 1.75 9.00
CA GLU A 82 -3.66 1.20 9.58
C GLU A 82 -3.39 -0.21 9.02
N LYS A 83 -2.17 -0.43 8.53
CA LYS A 83 -1.64 -1.76 8.21
C LYS A 83 -0.47 -2.07 9.13
N ASP A 84 -0.51 -3.21 9.81
CA ASP A 84 0.62 -3.70 10.64
C ASP A 84 1.12 -5.03 10.08
N PHE A 85 2.34 -4.99 9.55
CA PHE A 85 3.00 -6.13 8.94
C PHE A 85 3.83 -6.89 9.99
N ASN A 86 4.04 -8.19 9.82
CA ASN A 86 4.92 -8.93 10.73
C ASN A 86 6.43 -8.65 10.52
N TYR A 87 6.81 -7.93 9.46
CA TYR A 87 8.19 -7.48 9.16
C TYR A 87 8.16 -6.12 8.46
N ASN A 88 9.30 -5.43 8.38
CA ASN A 88 9.42 -4.24 7.53
C ASN A 88 9.25 -4.64 6.06
N ILE A 89 8.39 -3.91 5.35
CA ILE A 89 8.11 -4.14 3.95
C ILE A 89 8.41 -2.90 3.12
N LYS A 90 8.83 -3.08 1.87
CA LYS A 90 8.85 -1.98 0.91
C LYS A 90 7.42 -1.81 0.40
N TYR A 91 6.75 -0.81 0.96
CA TYR A 91 5.38 -0.49 0.65
C TYR A 91 5.31 0.53 -0.49
N ASP A 92 4.47 0.28 -1.48
CA ASP A 92 4.26 1.16 -2.63
C ASP A 92 2.81 0.98 -3.13
N GLU A 93 1.90 1.83 -2.63
CA GLU A 93 0.48 1.85 -3.01
C GLU A 93 -0.03 3.30 -3.05
N GLU A 94 -1.07 3.54 -3.85
CA GLU A 94 -1.73 4.85 -3.99
C GLU A 94 -3.12 4.82 -3.38
N TYR A 95 -3.53 5.94 -2.79
CA TYR A 95 -4.81 6.08 -2.12
C TYR A 95 -5.57 7.33 -2.52
N TYR A 96 -6.89 7.20 -2.65
CA TYR A 96 -7.77 8.31 -2.98
C TYR A 96 -9.22 7.97 -2.65
N LEU A 97 -10.07 9.00 -2.63
CA LEU A 97 -11.51 8.87 -2.42
C LEU A 97 -12.27 9.03 -3.75
N LYS A 98 -13.32 8.21 -3.89
CA LYS A 98 -14.33 8.33 -4.94
C LYS A 98 -15.70 8.55 -4.31
N ALA A 99 -16.54 9.32 -4.98
CA ALA A 99 -17.97 9.37 -4.73
C ALA A 99 -18.68 8.50 -5.77
N LYS A 100 -19.60 7.64 -5.31
CA LYS A 100 -20.46 6.80 -6.14
C LYS A 100 -21.91 7.19 -5.88
N MET A 101 -22.61 7.57 -6.93
CA MET A 101 -24.05 7.73 -6.90
C MET A 101 -24.68 6.46 -7.44
N ILE A 102 -25.38 5.75 -6.56
CA ILE A 102 -25.98 4.44 -6.87
C ILE A 102 -27.50 4.58 -6.86
N VAL A 103 -28.12 4.17 -7.96
CA VAL A 103 -29.57 4.09 -8.09
C VAL A 103 -29.99 2.64 -7.93
N TYR A 104 -30.89 2.39 -7.00
CA TYR A 104 -31.51 1.11 -6.78
C TYR A 104 -32.95 1.11 -7.29
N ASP A 105 -33.43 -0.07 -7.69
CA ASP A 105 -34.85 -0.32 -7.91
C ASP A 105 -35.64 -0.25 -6.59
N ARG A 106 -36.93 -0.54 -6.68
CA ARG A 106 -37.81 -0.58 -5.51
C ARG A 106 -37.22 -1.54 -4.45
N GLU A 107 -37.18 -1.08 -3.20
CA GLU A 107 -36.67 -1.85 -2.03
C GLU A 107 -35.15 -2.09 -1.96
N PHE A 108 -34.31 -1.33 -2.68
CA PHE A 108 -32.84 -1.48 -2.65
C PHE A 108 -32.33 -2.87 -3.11
N LYS A 109 -33.12 -3.62 -3.90
CA LYS A 109 -32.77 -5.00 -4.26
C LYS A 109 -31.73 -5.07 -5.37
N ASN A 110 -31.91 -4.31 -6.44
CA ASN A 110 -31.03 -4.33 -7.60
C ASN A 110 -30.47 -2.95 -7.86
N LYS A 111 -29.14 -2.90 -8.05
CA LYS A 111 -28.42 -1.74 -8.53
C LYS A 111 -28.70 -1.55 -10.03
N VAL A 112 -29.35 -0.45 -10.38
CA VAL A 112 -29.81 -0.15 -11.74
C VAL A 112 -28.83 0.78 -12.46
N LYS A 113 -28.18 1.68 -11.72
CA LYS A 113 -27.20 2.61 -12.28
C LYS A 113 -26.15 2.98 -11.24
N GLU A 114 -24.92 3.20 -11.69
CA GLU A 114 -23.84 3.78 -10.91
C GLU A 114 -23.13 4.85 -11.71
N ILE A 115 -22.79 5.93 -11.03
CA ILE A 115 -21.95 7.00 -11.55
C ILE A 115 -20.85 7.21 -10.53
N GLU A 116 -19.59 7.12 -10.98
CA GLU A 116 -18.42 7.30 -10.13
C GLU A 116 -17.70 8.61 -10.47
N GLN A 117 -17.17 9.26 -9.45
CA GLN A 117 -16.33 10.44 -9.60
C GLN A 117 -15.18 10.38 -8.57
N VAL A 118 -13.95 10.58 -9.01
CA VAL A 118 -12.81 10.78 -8.10
C VAL A 118 -12.95 12.15 -7.45
N ILE A 119 -12.93 12.20 -6.12
CA ILE A 119 -13.16 13.44 -5.34
C ILE A 119 -11.91 13.97 -4.64
N THR A 120 -10.81 13.20 -4.63
CA THR A 120 -9.51 13.65 -4.11
C THR A 120 -8.38 13.18 -5.00
N ASP A 121 -7.28 13.93 -5.06
CA ASP A 121 -6.06 13.49 -5.73
C ASP A 121 -5.49 12.20 -5.13
N LYS A 122 -4.84 11.41 -5.98
CA LYS A 122 -4.11 10.21 -5.56
C LYS A 122 -2.90 10.59 -4.71
N THR A 123 -2.78 9.96 -3.55
CA THR A 123 -1.62 10.10 -2.68
C THR A 123 -0.83 8.81 -2.69
N LYS A 124 0.41 8.88 -3.15
CA LYS A 124 1.33 7.75 -3.19
C LYS A 124 2.05 7.59 -1.86
N TYR A 125 2.05 6.37 -1.32
CA TYR A 125 2.79 5.98 -0.13
C TYR A 125 3.91 5.04 -0.51
N ASN A 126 5.15 5.53 -0.43
CA ASN A 126 6.36 4.76 -0.72
C ASN A 126 7.32 4.80 0.48
N VAL A 127 7.24 3.79 1.33
CA VAL A 127 8.02 3.72 2.58
C VAL A 127 8.53 2.30 2.83
N PHE A 128 9.60 2.19 3.62
CA PHE A 128 10.10 0.90 4.10
C PHE A 128 9.87 0.79 5.61
N ASP A 129 8.71 0.28 6.01
CA ASP A 129 8.30 0.22 7.41
C ASP A 129 7.45 -1.03 7.69
N ARG A 130 7.28 -1.36 8.97
CA ARG A 130 6.39 -2.40 9.48
C ARG A 130 4.97 -1.88 9.67
N LYS A 131 4.80 -0.62 10.06
CA LYS A 131 3.49 -0.02 10.28
C LYS A 131 3.25 1.07 9.25
N ILE A 132 2.12 0.99 8.56
CA ILE A 132 1.68 2.00 7.60
C ILE A 132 0.40 2.61 8.15
N SER A 133 0.42 3.93 8.35
CA SER A 133 -0.76 4.70 8.76
C SER A 133 -1.05 5.74 7.69
N PHE A 134 -2.30 5.81 7.28
CA PHE A 134 -2.78 6.69 6.24
C PHE A 134 -4.09 7.35 6.67
N ASN A 135 -4.19 8.66 6.46
CA ASN A 135 -5.45 9.38 6.57
C ASN A 135 -5.80 10.00 5.21
N LYS A 136 -7.06 9.83 4.80
CA LYS A 136 -7.67 10.63 3.74
C LYS A 136 -8.96 11.23 4.22
N TYR A 137 -9.19 12.47 3.85
CA TYR A 137 -10.45 13.15 4.09
C TYR A 137 -10.94 13.81 2.81
N ALA A 138 -12.24 14.02 2.75
CA ALA A 138 -12.89 14.84 1.74
C ALA A 138 -13.99 15.66 2.38
N GLU A 139 -14.19 16.87 1.87
CA GLU A 139 -15.38 17.66 2.13
C GLU A 139 -16.15 17.78 0.82
N ILE A 140 -17.42 17.40 0.86
CA ILE A 140 -18.31 17.50 -0.30
C ILE A 140 -19.50 18.40 0.03
N LYS A 141 -19.97 19.15 -0.97
CA LYS A 141 -21.23 19.89 -0.88
C LYS A 141 -22.38 18.94 -1.19
N TYR A 142 -23.20 18.64 -0.20
CA TYR A 142 -24.30 17.67 -0.35
C TYR A 142 -25.33 18.13 -1.38
N GLN A 143 -25.56 19.44 -1.45
CA GLN A 143 -26.54 20.03 -2.37
C GLN A 143 -26.20 19.81 -3.85
N ASP A 144 -24.92 19.75 -4.21
CA ASP A 144 -24.48 19.47 -5.57
C ASP A 144 -24.90 18.04 -5.97
N TYR A 145 -24.61 17.05 -5.11
CA TYR A 145 -25.01 15.65 -5.31
C TYR A 145 -26.53 15.46 -5.27
N LEU A 146 -27.25 16.22 -4.43
CA LEU A 146 -28.70 16.21 -4.41
C LEU A 146 -29.29 16.78 -5.72
N GLY A 147 -28.67 17.81 -6.29
CA GLY A 147 -29.01 18.36 -7.60
C GLY A 147 -28.87 17.31 -8.70
N TYR A 148 -27.70 16.66 -8.80
CA TYR A 148 -27.47 15.57 -9.75
C TYR A 148 -28.43 14.41 -9.54
N ALA A 149 -28.74 14.06 -8.28
CA ALA A 149 -29.67 12.98 -7.97
C ALA A 149 -31.07 13.26 -8.52
N ARG A 150 -31.56 14.50 -8.38
CA ARG A 150 -32.85 14.92 -8.94
C ARG A 150 -32.90 14.80 -10.45
N GLU A 151 -31.81 15.16 -11.14
CA GLU A 151 -31.73 15.03 -12.61
C GLU A 151 -31.77 13.57 -13.05
N ILE A 152 -31.00 12.71 -12.38
CA ILE A 152 -30.99 11.27 -12.65
C ILE A 152 -32.38 10.69 -12.38
N LYS A 153 -33.01 11.07 -11.26
CA LYS A 153 -34.29 10.52 -10.78
C LYS A 153 -35.42 10.72 -11.77
N ARG A 154 -35.40 11.79 -12.59
CA ARG A 154 -36.39 12.03 -13.65
C ARG A 154 -36.50 10.88 -14.67
N ASN A 155 -35.46 10.04 -14.78
CA ASN A 155 -35.44 8.91 -15.72
C ASN A 155 -35.77 7.56 -15.05
N PHE A 156 -36.14 7.56 -13.77
CA PHE A 156 -36.45 6.36 -13.00
C PHE A 156 -37.81 6.53 -12.31
N SER A 157 -38.37 5.42 -11.85
CA SER A 157 -39.64 5.41 -11.12
C SER A 157 -39.55 6.21 -9.80
N ASP A 158 -40.68 6.77 -9.36
CA ASP A 158 -40.75 7.57 -8.13
C ASP A 158 -40.33 6.80 -6.87
N ASP A 159 -40.46 5.47 -6.89
CA ASP A 159 -40.08 4.57 -5.80
C ASP A 159 -38.61 4.10 -5.84
N SER A 160 -37.83 4.47 -6.86
CA SER A 160 -36.39 4.19 -6.90
C SER A 160 -35.64 4.89 -5.75
N ASN A 161 -34.63 4.23 -5.20
CA ASN A 161 -33.83 4.80 -4.13
C ASN A 161 -32.47 5.24 -4.65
N MET A 162 -31.92 6.32 -4.09
CA MET A 162 -30.59 6.78 -4.43
C MET A 162 -29.70 6.84 -3.20
N LEU A 163 -28.44 6.44 -3.39
CA LEU A 163 -27.42 6.39 -2.36
C LEU A 163 -26.17 7.12 -2.86
N LEU A 164 -25.61 7.96 -2.01
CA LEU A 164 -24.25 8.46 -2.17
C LEU A 164 -23.33 7.58 -1.34
N GLU A 165 -22.34 6.98 -1.97
CA GLU A 165 -21.32 6.19 -1.31
C GLU A 165 -19.96 6.84 -1.52
N ILE A 166 -19.31 7.26 -0.44
CA ILE A 166 -17.93 7.77 -0.48
C ILE A 166 -17.02 6.61 -0.15
N VAL A 167 -16.12 6.26 -1.06
CA VAL A 167 -15.31 5.04 -1.00
C VAL A 167 -13.83 5.40 -0.92
N LEU A 168 -13.13 4.77 0.02
CA LEU A 168 -11.67 4.74 0.04
C LEU A 168 -11.16 3.65 -0.91
N CYS A 169 -10.42 4.06 -1.93
CA CYS A 169 -9.78 3.17 -2.88
C CYS A 169 -8.27 3.11 -2.63
N SER A 170 -7.71 1.91 -2.81
CA SER A 170 -6.27 1.69 -2.97
C SER A 170 -5.96 1.23 -4.38
N TYR A 171 -4.80 1.60 -4.90
CA TYR A 171 -4.33 1.19 -6.21
C TYR A 171 -2.87 0.76 -6.14
N LYS A 172 -2.59 -0.43 -6.65
CA LYS A 172 -1.24 -0.98 -6.82
C LYS A 172 -1.05 -1.56 -8.20
N GLU A 173 -1.73 -2.68 -8.45
CA GLU A 173 -1.85 -3.30 -9.78
C GLU A 173 -3.30 -3.18 -10.28
N ASN A 174 -4.24 -3.40 -9.37
CA ASN A 174 -5.68 -3.18 -9.56
C ASN A 174 -6.20 -2.24 -8.49
N GLU A 175 -7.33 -1.60 -8.79
CA GLU A 175 -8.07 -0.81 -7.83
C GLU A 175 -8.83 -1.74 -6.86
N VAL A 176 -8.77 -1.44 -5.58
CA VAL A 176 -9.49 -2.16 -4.52
C VAL A 176 -10.17 -1.16 -3.60
N GLU A 177 -11.47 -1.36 -3.38
CA GLU A 177 -12.28 -0.60 -2.43
C GLU A 177 -12.08 -1.15 -1.03
N LEU A 178 -11.66 -0.30 -0.09
CA LEU A 178 -11.28 -0.72 1.26
C LEU A 178 -12.39 -0.49 2.28
N ALA A 179 -13.05 0.66 2.20
CA ALA A 179 -14.14 1.04 3.08
C ALA A 179 -15.02 2.08 2.42
N SER A 180 -16.26 2.20 2.88
CA SER A 180 -17.17 3.21 2.38
C SER A 180 -18.08 3.81 3.46
N VAL A 181 -18.56 5.02 3.16
CA VAL A 181 -19.60 5.72 3.91
C VAL A 181 -20.81 5.88 3.02
N ARG A 182 -21.96 5.37 3.48
CA ARG A 182 -23.22 5.35 2.73
C ARG A 182 -24.20 6.37 3.26
N ILE A 183 -24.66 7.26 2.39
CA ILE A 183 -25.50 8.39 2.73
C ILE A 183 -26.71 8.40 1.80
N PRO A 184 -27.94 8.16 2.32
CA PRO A 184 -29.14 8.23 1.51
C PRO A 184 -29.29 9.59 0.84
N LEU A 185 -29.67 9.59 -0.44
CA LEU A 185 -30.06 10.78 -1.18
C LEU A 185 -31.58 10.85 -1.29
N MET A 186 -32.09 12.08 -1.44
CA MET A 186 -33.51 12.34 -1.71
C MET A 186 -34.48 11.81 -0.64
N LYS A 187 -34.03 11.70 0.63
CA LYS A 187 -34.89 11.38 1.76
C LYS A 187 -35.13 12.60 2.64
N ASP A 188 -36.38 12.77 3.08
CA ASP A 188 -36.75 13.85 4.00
C ASP A 188 -36.23 13.64 5.43
N SER A 189 -35.82 12.41 5.77
CA SER A 189 -35.15 12.08 7.04
C SER A 189 -33.92 11.23 6.75
N ILE A 190 -32.75 11.78 7.04
CA ILE A 190 -31.46 11.09 6.93
C ILE A 190 -30.96 10.84 8.35
N ILE A 191 -30.78 9.56 8.67
CA ILE A 191 -30.18 9.13 9.92
C ILE A 191 -28.69 8.95 9.67
N ILE A 192 -27.89 9.55 10.54
CA ILE A 192 -26.45 9.37 10.57
C ILE A 192 -26.05 8.60 11.82
N ASP A 193 -25.40 7.46 11.64
CA ASP A 193 -24.75 6.71 12.71
C ASP A 193 -23.64 5.80 12.15
N LYS A 194 -23.11 4.89 12.99
CA LYS A 194 -22.06 3.94 12.61
C LYS A 194 -22.53 2.83 11.67
N SER A 195 -23.84 2.63 11.49
CA SER A 195 -24.36 1.64 10.53
C SER A 195 -24.20 2.08 9.08
N ASN A 196 -23.89 3.36 8.85
CA ASN A 196 -23.57 3.90 7.52
C ASN A 196 -22.18 3.49 7.00
N PHE A 197 -21.38 2.76 7.79
CA PHE A 197 -20.05 2.31 7.40
C PHE A 197 -20.06 0.86 6.92
N ASP A 198 -19.51 0.61 5.74
CA ASP A 198 -19.12 -0.74 5.32
C ASP A 198 -17.60 -0.89 5.49
N GLY A 199 -17.16 -1.99 6.10
CA GLY A 199 -15.74 -2.36 6.13
C GLY A 199 -14.99 -2.28 7.47
N THR A 200 -15.64 -2.52 8.62
CA THR A 200 -14.89 -2.81 9.86
C THR A 200 -14.42 -4.25 9.86
N GLY A 201 -13.18 -4.51 9.42
CA GLY A 201 -12.65 -5.87 9.43
C GLY A 201 -11.13 -5.90 9.50
N THR A 202 -10.61 -6.64 10.48
CA THR A 202 -9.21 -7.06 10.49
C THR A 202 -9.02 -8.10 9.40
N VAL A 203 -8.50 -7.71 8.23
CA VAL A 203 -8.21 -8.67 7.16
C VAL A 203 -6.78 -9.15 7.30
N SER A 204 -6.58 -10.47 7.34
CA SER A 204 -5.26 -11.09 7.25
C SER A 204 -5.01 -11.62 5.84
N VAL A 205 -4.16 -10.94 5.07
CA VAL A 205 -3.83 -11.36 3.70
C VAL A 205 -2.41 -11.90 3.62
N LEU A 206 -2.21 -12.93 2.82
CA LEU A 206 -0.92 -13.53 2.52
C LEU A 206 -0.27 -12.82 1.34
N SER A 207 0.94 -12.29 1.51
CA SER A 207 1.73 -11.68 0.43
C SER A 207 3.15 -12.23 0.36
N LYS A 208 3.82 -12.10 -0.80
CA LYS A 208 5.23 -12.51 -1.03
C LYS A 208 6.14 -11.28 -1.03
N ILE A 209 7.32 -11.36 -0.38
CA ILE A 209 8.38 -10.32 -0.46
C ILE A 209 9.73 -10.95 -0.79
N ASN A 210 10.55 -10.15 -1.47
CA ASN A 210 11.96 -10.42 -1.73
C ASN A 210 12.81 -10.05 -0.51
N PHE A 211 13.49 -11.05 0.06
CA PHE A 211 14.41 -10.82 1.18
C PHE A 211 15.85 -10.68 0.66
N ILE A 212 16.58 -9.68 1.15
CA ILE A 212 18.01 -9.55 0.90
C ILE A 212 18.74 -10.45 1.90
N ASN A 213 19.33 -11.55 1.46
CA ASN A 213 19.99 -12.49 2.36
C ASN A 213 21.36 -11.94 2.82
N GLY A 214 21.39 -11.32 4.01
CA GLY A 214 22.60 -10.76 4.61
C GLY A 214 23.77 -11.76 4.74
N LEU A 215 23.48 -13.06 4.82
CA LEU A 215 24.49 -14.12 4.93
C LEU A 215 25.35 -14.23 3.66
N CYS A 216 24.78 -13.93 2.48
CA CYS A 216 25.51 -13.88 1.22
C CYS A 216 26.56 -12.74 1.20
N PHE A 217 26.25 -11.59 1.82
CA PHE A 217 27.19 -10.47 1.93
C PHE A 217 28.35 -10.78 2.87
N VAL A 218 28.11 -11.52 3.96
CA VAL A 218 29.17 -11.94 4.88
C VAL A 218 30.14 -12.90 4.18
N ILE A 219 29.63 -13.87 3.42
CA ILE A 219 30.48 -14.81 2.65
C ILE A 219 31.27 -14.08 1.56
N ALA A 220 30.63 -13.16 0.83
CA ALA A 220 31.31 -12.33 -0.16
C ALA A 220 32.41 -11.46 0.47
N GLY A 221 32.14 -10.86 1.64
CA GLY A 221 33.10 -10.08 2.41
C GLY A 221 34.32 -10.90 2.84
N MET A 222 34.12 -12.14 3.30
CA MET A 222 35.20 -13.07 3.61
C MET A 222 36.03 -13.43 2.37
N GLY A 223 35.39 -13.61 1.22
CA GLY A 223 36.07 -13.86 -0.06
C GLY A 223 37.00 -12.71 -0.47
N VAL A 224 36.50 -11.47 -0.42
CA VAL A 224 37.31 -10.26 -0.70
C VAL A 224 38.45 -10.11 0.29
N TYR A 225 38.21 -10.35 1.59
CA TYR A 225 39.25 -10.29 2.62
C TYR A 225 40.37 -11.31 2.38
N THR A 226 40.00 -12.52 1.93
CA THR A 226 40.97 -13.58 1.59
C THR A 226 41.83 -13.18 0.38
N ILE A 227 41.23 -12.60 -0.66
CA ILE A 227 41.95 -12.07 -1.83
C ILE A 227 42.93 -10.96 -1.41
N TYR A 228 42.47 -10.01 -0.58
CA TYR A 228 43.30 -8.93 -0.05
C TYR A 228 44.52 -9.48 0.70
N PHE A 229 44.35 -10.48 1.56
CA PHE A 229 45.43 -11.06 2.33
C PHE A 229 46.47 -11.78 1.47
N VAL A 230 46.03 -12.51 0.43
CA VAL A 230 46.91 -13.16 -0.55
C VAL A 230 47.76 -12.13 -1.31
N ILE A 231 47.16 -11.00 -1.71
CA ILE A 231 47.87 -9.91 -2.38
C ILE A 231 48.85 -9.22 -1.41
N ARG A 232 48.46 -8.94 -0.17
CA ARG A 232 49.30 -8.28 0.84
C ARG A 232 50.52 -9.12 1.21
N LYS A 233 50.38 -10.44 1.38
CA LYS A 233 51.52 -11.36 1.60
C LYS A 233 52.56 -11.33 0.46
N LYS A 234 52.16 -11.00 -0.78
CA LYS A 234 53.07 -10.81 -1.92
C LYS A 234 53.92 -9.55 -1.75
N LYS A 235 53.33 -8.44 -1.28
CA LYS A 235 54.08 -7.19 -1.01
C LYS A 235 55.10 -7.33 0.13
N GLY A 236 54.77 -8.10 1.17
CA GLY A 236 55.70 -8.41 2.27
C GLY A 236 56.93 -9.21 1.81
N LYS A 237 56.72 -10.31 1.06
CA LYS A 237 57.82 -11.14 0.56
C LYS A 237 58.65 -10.51 -0.57
N SER A 238 58.16 -9.46 -1.22
CA SER A 238 58.92 -8.71 -2.21
C SER A 238 59.84 -7.65 -1.58
N ARG A 239 59.64 -7.31 -0.30
CA ARG A 239 60.53 -6.39 0.45
C ARG A 239 61.72 -7.10 1.08
N GLU A 240 61.64 -8.41 1.34
CA GLU A 240 62.76 -9.22 1.89
C GLU A 240 63.85 -9.58 0.85
N LYS A 241 63.80 -9.03 -0.38
CA LYS A 241 64.79 -9.32 -1.44
C LYS A 241 65.55 -8.09 -1.96
N LEU A 242 65.55 -7.00 -1.19
CA LEU A 242 66.38 -5.82 -1.45
C LEU A 242 67.18 -5.47 -0.19
N GLU A 243 68.07 -6.37 0.21
CA GLU A 243 69.35 -5.97 0.80
C GLU A 243 70.42 -6.36 -0.21
N VAL A 244 70.80 -5.37 -1.03
CA VAL A 244 72.11 -5.31 -1.66
C VAL A 244 72.89 -4.33 -0.80
N ILE A 245 73.83 -4.87 -0.02
CA ILE A 245 75.26 -4.56 0.04
C ILE A 245 75.93 -5.79 0.67
#